data_AF-A0A7K9TXN2-F1
#
_entry.id   AF-A0A7K9TXN2-F1
#
_cell.length_a   1.000
_cell.length_b   1.000
_cell.length_c   1.000
_cell.angle_alpha   90.00
_cell.angle_beta   90.00
_cell.angle_gamma   90.00
#
_symmetry.space_group_name_H-M   'P 1'
#
loop_
_entity.id
_entity.type
_entity.pdbx_description
1 polymer ?
#
loop_
_entity_poly.entity_id
_entity_poly.type
_entity_poly.pdbx_seq_one_letter_code
_entity_poly.pdbx_strand_id
1 'polypeptide(L)'
;YGDYPKLPDKSLHERDPWYQWDQQDMRHNWGQPMHWDFDMYIRTRVDTSPTPVPWHTMRRHLLIFLGTMLIMFGVGGIYPSYRPVGPKQYPFNDLYLEKGGDPSKEPPVVTHYEI
;
A
#
# COMPACT_ATOMS: atom_id res chain seq x y z
N TYR A 1 31.38 -14.61 -11.64
CA TYR A 1 31.99 -13.37 -12.16
C TYR A 1 33.12 -13.64 -13.16
N GLY A 2 34.01 -14.63 -12.95
CA GLY A 2 35.06 -14.93 -13.92
C GLY A 2 35.92 -13.70 -14.19
N ASP A 3 36.25 -13.44 -15.46
CA ASP A 3 37.02 -12.26 -15.89
C ASP A 3 36.12 -11.10 -16.37
N TYR A 4 34.80 -11.18 -16.14
CA TYR A 4 33.89 -10.12 -16.53
C TYR A 4 34.13 -8.85 -15.68
N PRO A 5 34.23 -7.66 -16.29
CA PRO A 5 34.56 -6.45 -15.55
C PRO A 5 33.46 -6.08 -14.54
N LYS A 6 33.87 -5.75 -13.32
CA LYS A 6 32.96 -5.20 -12.30
C LYS A 6 32.76 -3.70 -12.54
N LEU A 7 31.70 -3.37 -13.26
CA LEU A 7 31.28 -1.99 -13.49
C LEU A 7 30.61 -1.40 -12.22
N PRO A 8 30.50 -0.05 -12.12
CA PRO A 8 29.75 0.58 -11.03
C PRO A 8 28.26 0.25 -11.09
N ASP A 9 27.69 -0.04 -9.92
CA ASP A 9 26.26 -0.35 -9.72
C ASP A 9 25.39 0.91 -9.88
N LYS A 10 25.19 1.34 -11.13
CA LYS A 10 24.41 2.53 -11.49
C LYS A 10 23.34 2.19 -12.53
N SER A 11 22.13 2.70 -12.30
CA SER A 11 21.03 2.61 -13.25
C SER A 11 21.33 3.38 -14.53
N LEU A 12 20.71 2.97 -15.63
CA LEU A 12 20.81 3.69 -16.89
C LEU A 12 20.11 5.07 -16.84
N HIS A 13 19.27 5.34 -15.82
CA HIS A 13 18.65 6.66 -15.62
C HIS A 13 19.66 7.75 -15.25
N GLU A 14 20.75 7.39 -14.57
CA GLU A 14 21.81 8.35 -14.18
C GLU A 14 22.65 8.84 -15.37
N ARG A 15 22.62 8.14 -16.51
CA ARG A 15 23.38 8.53 -17.70
C ARG A 15 22.79 9.79 -18.34
N ASP A 16 23.65 10.61 -18.93
CA ASP A 16 23.26 11.86 -19.59
C ASP A 16 22.14 11.61 -20.64
N PRO A 17 20.95 12.19 -20.47
CA PRO A 17 19.87 12.05 -21.45
C PRO A 17 20.10 12.86 -22.74
N TRP A 18 21.01 13.84 -22.74
CA TRP A 18 21.22 14.78 -23.84
C TRP A 18 22.30 14.31 -24.81
N TYR A 19 23.20 13.45 -24.37
CA TYR A 19 24.15 12.77 -25.23
C TYR A 19 23.41 11.86 -26.25
N GLN A 20 23.89 11.84 -27.49
CA GLN A 20 23.37 10.97 -28.55
C GLN A 20 24.01 9.58 -28.43
N TRP A 21 23.31 8.67 -27.78
CA TRP A 21 23.75 7.28 -27.61
C TRP A 21 23.42 6.45 -28.86
N ASP A 22 24.25 5.44 -29.14
CA ASP A 22 23.97 4.51 -30.26
C ASP A 22 22.64 3.76 -30.05
N GLN A 23 22.35 3.38 -28.80
CA GLN A 23 21.05 2.88 -28.35
C GLN A 23 20.43 3.89 -27.40
N GLN A 24 19.62 4.82 -27.94
CA GLN A 24 19.06 5.94 -27.18
C GLN A 24 18.09 5.51 -26.06
N ASP A 25 17.38 4.40 -26.27
CA ASP A 25 16.49 3.81 -25.27
C ASP A 25 17.27 3.30 -24.06
N MET A 26 18.38 2.59 -24.28
CA MET A 26 19.24 2.02 -23.25
C MET A 26 20.34 2.97 -22.74
N ARG A 27 20.54 4.10 -23.42
CA ARG A 27 21.66 5.03 -23.19
C ARG A 27 23.00 4.30 -23.16
N HIS A 28 23.28 3.51 -24.19
CA HIS A 28 24.48 2.67 -24.30
C HIS A 28 25.13 2.81 -25.68
N ASN A 29 26.45 2.83 -25.71
CA ASN A 29 27.23 2.91 -26.95
C ASN A 29 27.71 1.52 -27.39
N TRP A 30 27.89 1.36 -28.68
CA TRP A 30 28.47 0.16 -29.27
C TRP A 30 29.91 -0.05 -28.78
N GLY A 31 30.24 -1.29 -28.40
CA GLY A 31 31.57 -1.66 -27.88
C GLY A 31 31.83 -1.27 -26.42
N GLN A 32 30.90 -0.59 -25.73
CA GLN A 32 31.01 -0.35 -24.29
C GLN A 32 30.72 -1.66 -23.52
N PRO A 33 31.49 -2.02 -22.48
CA PRO A 33 31.16 -3.17 -21.64
C PRO A 33 29.82 -2.95 -20.95
N MET A 34 29.01 -4.02 -20.89
CA MET A 34 27.70 -4.03 -20.26
C MET A 34 27.83 -4.34 -18.76
N HIS A 35 26.91 -3.85 -17.92
CA HIS A 35 26.90 -4.22 -16.51
C HIS A 35 26.49 -5.68 -16.37
N TRP A 36 27.03 -6.41 -15.37
CA TRP A 36 26.64 -7.80 -15.12
C TRP A 36 25.13 -7.93 -14.92
N ASP A 37 24.58 -7.11 -14.01
CA ASP A 37 23.13 -6.98 -13.76
C ASP A 37 22.46 -5.91 -14.66
N PHE A 38 22.76 -5.90 -15.96
CA PHE A 38 22.19 -4.92 -16.89
C PHE A 38 20.68 -5.00 -16.96
N ASP A 39 20.12 -6.21 -16.92
CA ASP A 39 18.69 -6.47 -16.96
C ASP A 39 17.93 -5.82 -15.79
N MET A 40 18.56 -5.71 -14.61
CA MET A 40 18.02 -5.03 -13.43
C MET A 40 18.08 -3.50 -13.55
N TYR A 41 19.16 -2.97 -14.12
CA TYR A 41 19.44 -1.53 -14.23
C TYR A 41 18.92 -0.85 -15.50
N ILE A 42 18.10 -1.56 -16.29
CA ILE A 42 17.35 -0.95 -17.40
C ILE A 42 16.39 0.13 -16.91
N ARG A 43 16.08 1.11 -17.76
CA ARG A 43 15.25 2.28 -17.41
C ARG A 43 13.82 1.95 -16.99
N THR A 44 13.32 0.75 -17.24
CA THR A 44 11.97 0.33 -16.83
C THR A 44 11.95 -0.37 -15.47
N ARG A 45 13.10 -0.53 -14.80
CA ARG A 45 13.24 -1.30 -13.57
C ARG A 45 13.86 -0.47 -12.44
N VAL A 46 14.92 -0.98 -11.80
CA VAL A 46 15.48 -0.42 -10.57
C VAL A 46 16.28 0.83 -10.92
N ASP A 47 15.93 1.92 -10.24
CA ASP A 47 16.63 3.18 -10.36
C ASP A 47 17.49 3.47 -9.12
N THR A 48 18.75 3.84 -9.34
CA THR A 48 19.72 4.24 -8.31
C THR A 48 19.93 5.74 -8.26
N SER A 49 19.18 6.51 -9.07
CA SER A 49 19.31 7.97 -9.13
C SER A 49 19.18 8.60 -7.73
N PRO A 50 20.01 9.61 -7.41
CA PRO A 50 20.03 10.19 -6.09
C PRO A 50 18.72 10.95 -5.80
N THR A 51 18.05 10.57 -4.72
CA THR A 51 16.88 11.30 -4.22
C THR A 51 17.30 12.46 -3.33
N PRO A 52 16.53 13.56 -3.28
CA PRO A 52 16.87 14.74 -2.46
C PRO A 52 16.88 14.44 -0.95
N VAL A 53 16.18 13.38 -0.52
CA VAL A 53 16.11 12.96 0.88
C VAL A 53 16.89 11.66 1.05
N PRO A 54 17.72 11.51 2.11
CA PRO A 54 18.41 10.26 2.40
C PRO A 54 17.44 9.10 2.66
N TRP A 55 17.80 7.91 2.18
CA TRP A 55 16.97 6.69 2.28
C TRP A 55 16.51 6.38 3.72
N HIS A 56 17.43 6.46 4.69
CA HIS A 56 17.12 6.16 6.09
C HIS A 56 16.05 7.12 6.66
N THR A 57 16.06 8.38 6.21
CA THR A 57 15.08 9.39 6.59
C THR A 57 13.72 9.08 5.97
N MET A 58 13.66 8.78 4.68
CA MET A 58 12.41 8.41 4.00
C MET A 58 11.75 7.19 4.66
N ARG A 59 12.54 6.13 4.90
CA ARG A 59 12.06 4.91 5.57
C ARG A 59 11.54 5.19 6.98
N ARG A 60 12.24 5.99 7.78
CA ARG A 60 11.79 6.34 9.14
C ARG A 60 10.47 7.08 9.13
N HIS A 61 10.32 8.10 8.28
CA HIS A 61 9.07 8.86 8.20
C HIS A 61 7.90 7.97 7.79
N LEU A 62 8.09 7.10 6.77
CA LEU A 62 7.05 6.16 6.35
C LEU A 62 6.61 5.23 7.48
N LEU A 63 7.56 4.63 8.19
CA LEU A 63 7.27 3.69 9.27
C LEU A 63 6.62 4.38 10.48
N ILE A 64 7.07 5.58 10.83
CA ILE A 64 6.47 6.37 11.92
C ILE A 64 5.02 6.74 11.57
N PHE A 65 4.78 7.19 10.34
CA PHE A 65 3.44 7.54 9.88
C PHE A 65 2.50 6.34 9.94
N LEU A 66 2.89 5.21 9.32
CA LEU A 66 2.08 3.99 9.31
C LEU A 66 1.86 3.45 10.72
N GLY A 67 2.90 3.42 11.56
CA GLY A 67 2.80 2.97 12.95
C GLY A 67 1.85 3.85 13.75
N THR A 68 1.95 5.18 13.62
CA THR A 68 1.07 6.12 14.31
C THR A 68 -0.38 5.97 13.84
N MET A 69 -0.62 5.81 12.53
CA MET A 69 -1.97 5.59 12.00
C MET A 69 -2.59 4.29 12.52
N LEU A 70 -1.84 3.19 12.51
CA LEU A 70 -2.34 1.91 13.04
C LEU A 70 -2.68 2.00 14.52
N ILE A 71 -1.87 2.69 15.32
CA ILE A 71 -2.14 2.93 16.74
C ILE A 71 -3.43 3.75 16.89
N MET A 72 -3.58 4.84 16.13
CA MET A 72 -4.78 5.69 16.20
C MET A 72 -6.05 4.95 15.78
N PHE A 73 -5.98 4.09 14.76
CA PHE A 73 -7.10 3.21 14.41
C PHE A 73 -7.41 2.20 15.53
N GLY A 74 -6.38 1.63 16.17
CA GLY A 74 -6.56 0.77 17.34
C GLY A 74 -7.27 1.49 18.50
N VAL A 75 -6.85 2.72 18.80
CA VAL A 75 -7.50 3.58 19.80
C VAL A 75 -8.94 3.89 19.41
N GLY A 76 -9.20 4.22 18.14
CA GLY A 76 -10.56 4.47 17.63
C GLY A 76 -11.47 3.23 17.72
N GLY A 77 -10.91 2.03 17.65
CA GLY A 77 -11.63 0.79 17.90
C GLY A 77 -11.97 0.54 19.37
N ILE A 78 -11.09 0.96 20.29
CA ILE A 78 -11.31 0.85 21.75
C ILE A 78 -12.32 1.91 22.22
N TYR A 79 -12.24 3.12 21.66
CA TYR A 79 -13.08 4.25 22.00
C TYR A 79 -13.95 4.67 20.81
N PRO A 80 -14.94 3.85 20.41
CA PRO A 80 -15.80 4.17 19.30
C PRO A 80 -16.71 5.35 19.66
N SER A 81 -16.80 6.31 18.74
CA SER A 81 -17.78 7.38 18.86
C SER A 81 -19.15 6.89 18.39
N TYR A 82 -20.18 7.09 19.20
CA TYR A 82 -21.57 6.79 18.85
C TYR A 82 -22.47 7.98 19.21
N ARG A 83 -23.63 8.05 18.56
CA ARG A 83 -24.63 9.08 18.91
C ARG A 83 -25.33 8.69 20.20
N PRO A 84 -25.66 9.64 21.11
CA PRO A 84 -26.31 9.36 22.39
C PRO A 84 -27.81 9.04 22.18
N VAL A 85 -28.10 8.00 21.41
CA VAL A 85 -29.42 7.50 21.10
C VAL A 85 -29.46 6.02 21.46
N GLY A 86 -30.62 5.54 21.91
CA GLY A 86 -30.84 4.12 22.15
C GLY A 86 -30.74 3.30 20.85
N PRO A 87 -30.68 1.96 20.96
CA PRO A 87 -30.75 1.10 19.80
C PRO A 87 -32.06 1.31 19.05
N LYS A 88 -32.01 1.18 17.71
CA LYS A 88 -33.20 1.32 16.87
C LYS A 88 -34.16 0.16 17.15
N GLN A 89 -35.39 0.50 17.51
CA GLN A 89 -36.48 -0.45 17.76
C GLN A 89 -37.17 -0.81 16.43
N TYR A 90 -37.52 -2.09 16.27
CA TYR A 90 -38.16 -2.63 15.07
C TYR A 90 -39.39 -3.47 15.46
N PRO A 91 -40.51 -3.35 14.73
CA PRO A 91 -41.72 -4.13 15.01
C PRO A 91 -41.55 -5.61 14.63
N PHE A 92 -42.55 -6.43 14.95
CA PHE A 92 -42.64 -7.85 14.56
C PHE A 92 -41.43 -8.71 15.00
N ASN A 93 -41.09 -8.66 16.28
CA ASN A 93 -39.96 -9.39 16.87
C ASN A 93 -38.63 -9.11 16.14
N ASP A 94 -38.29 -7.82 16.00
CA ASP A 94 -37.10 -7.34 15.26
C ASP A 94 -37.08 -7.77 13.77
N LEU A 95 -38.25 -7.70 13.11
CA LEU A 95 -38.44 -8.07 11.71
C LEU A 95 -37.98 -9.51 11.41
N TYR A 96 -38.34 -10.46 12.27
CA TYR A 96 -37.83 -11.83 12.21
C TYR A 96 -38.06 -12.50 10.85
N LEU A 97 -39.27 -12.40 10.29
CA LEU A 97 -39.59 -13.03 9.00
C LEU A 97 -38.88 -12.32 7.84
N GLU A 98 -38.80 -10.99 7.88
CA GLU A 98 -38.19 -10.16 6.84
C GLU A 98 -36.66 -10.28 6.83
N LYS A 99 -36.04 -10.59 7.97
CA LYS A 99 -34.60 -10.90 8.09
C LYS A 99 -34.26 -12.35 7.76
N GLY A 100 -35.22 -13.15 7.28
CA GLY A 100 -35.00 -14.54 6.84
C GLY A 100 -35.16 -15.58 7.94
N GLY A 101 -35.89 -15.26 9.01
CA GLY A 101 -36.28 -16.21 10.05
C GLY A 101 -37.18 -17.33 9.51
N ASP A 102 -37.12 -18.49 10.16
CA ASP A 102 -37.90 -19.67 9.80
C ASP A 102 -39.37 -19.47 10.20
N PRO A 103 -40.33 -19.47 9.23
CA PRO A 103 -41.74 -19.27 9.52
C PRO A 103 -42.36 -20.39 10.37
N SER A 104 -41.72 -21.56 10.42
CA SER A 104 -42.19 -22.71 11.19
C SER A 104 -41.82 -22.65 12.67
N LYS A 105 -40.97 -21.70 13.06
CA LYS A 105 -40.50 -21.53 14.44
C LYS A 105 -40.97 -20.20 14.99
N GLU A 106 -41.51 -20.24 16.20
CA GLU A 106 -41.86 -19.02 16.91
C GLU A 106 -40.57 -18.30 17.37
N PRO A 107 -40.37 -17.04 16.96
CA PRO A 107 -39.23 -16.26 17.42
C PRO A 107 -39.40 -15.85 18.89
N PRO A 108 -38.28 -15.52 19.58
CA PRO A 108 -38.35 -14.93 20.91
C PRO A 108 -39.16 -13.61 20.86
N VAL A 109 -40.04 -13.43 21.84
CA VAL A 109 -40.92 -12.25 21.90
C VAL A 109 -40.11 -11.01 22.27
N VAL A 110 -40.08 -10.02 21.38
CA VAL A 110 -39.43 -8.72 21.60
C VAL A 110 -40.50 -7.64 21.62
N THR A 111 -40.79 -7.08 22.80
CA THR A 111 -41.75 -5.99 22.98
C THR A 111 -41.04 -4.65 23.12
N HIS A 112 -41.62 -3.62 22.50
CA HIS A 112 -41.20 -2.22 22.64
C HIS A 112 -42.37 -1.43 23.21
N TYR A 113 -42.12 -0.65 24.25
CA TYR A 113 -43.11 0.19 24.93
C TYR A 113 -42.80 1.66 24.66
N GLU A 114 -43.83 2.50 24.67
CA GLU A 114 -43.66 3.95 24.64
C GLU A 114 -43.04 4.43 25.97
N ILE A 115 -42.10 5.36 25.89
CA ILE A 115 -41.36 5.95 27.02
C ILE A 115 -42.00 7.28 27.40
#